data_AF-A0A963MX63-F1
#
_entry.id   AF-A0A963MX63-F1
#
_cell.length_a   1.000
_cell.length_b   1.000
_cell.length_c   1.000
_cell.angle_alpha   90.00
_cell.angle_beta   90.00
_cell.angle_gamma   90.00
#
_symmetry.space_group_name_H-M   'P 1'
#
loop_
_entity.id
_entity.type
_entity.pdbx_description
1 polymer ?
#
loop_
_entity_poly.entity_id
_entity_poly.type
_entity_poly.pdbx_seq_one_letter_code
_entity_poly.pdbx_strand_id
1 'polypeptide(L)'
;MLRSFAKPLRSPRWWLVFTLAGLLFMGFGVVSFNLFHLLQANLALFAEHGLMVVADGALQQLLELLAMGYLSLLLWIGFKACEAWLVARALGAGRRP
;
A
#
# COMPACT_ATOMS: atom_id res chain seq x y z
N MET A 1 -21.14 10.74 26.82
CA MET A 1 -21.76 9.48 26.36
C MET A 1 -20.72 8.64 25.62
N LEU A 2 -19.80 7.99 26.35
CA LEU A 2 -18.92 6.95 25.80
C LEU A 2 -19.47 5.60 26.26
N ARG A 3 -20.33 4.95 25.45
CA ARG A 3 -20.73 3.58 25.74
C ARG A 3 -20.75 2.74 24.47
N SER A 4 -19.95 1.67 24.52
CA SER A 4 -20.06 0.42 23.77
C SER A 4 -19.54 0.40 22.32
N PHE A 5 -18.22 0.41 22.14
CA PHE A 5 -17.57 0.05 20.87
C PHE A 5 -16.91 -1.34 20.85
N ALA A 6 -16.82 -2.04 21.99
CA ALA A 6 -16.17 -3.35 22.05
C ALA A 6 -17.21 -4.47 22.01
N LYS A 7 -17.90 -4.68 20.88
CA LYS A 7 -18.46 -6.00 20.62
C LYS A 7 -17.29 -6.89 20.15
N PRO A 8 -16.99 -7.99 20.84
CA PRO A 8 -15.85 -8.83 20.49
C PRO A 8 -16.00 -9.35 19.05
N LEU A 9 -14.89 -9.34 18.31
CA LEU A 9 -14.80 -9.91 16.96
C LEU A 9 -15.17 -11.40 17.03
N ARG A 10 -16.46 -11.69 16.79
CA ARG A 10 -17.04 -13.02 17.04
C ARG A 10 -16.68 -14.06 15.97
N SER A 11 -15.88 -13.71 14.96
CA SER A 11 -15.49 -14.66 13.89
C SER A 11 -14.09 -15.23 14.11
N PRO A 12 -13.89 -16.55 14.13
CA PRO A 12 -12.57 -17.15 14.36
C PRO A 12 -11.51 -16.81 13.29
N ARG A 13 -11.88 -16.14 12.20
CA ARG A 13 -10.98 -15.74 11.11
C ARG A 13 -10.44 -14.30 11.23
N TRP A 14 -10.80 -13.57 12.29
CA TRP A 14 -10.43 -12.16 12.39
C TRP A 14 -8.93 -11.92 12.47
N TRP A 15 -8.23 -12.77 13.21
CA TRP A 15 -6.78 -12.70 13.38
C TRP A 15 -6.06 -12.94 12.04
N LEU A 16 -6.56 -13.87 11.21
CA LEU A 16 -6.03 -14.11 9.86
C LEU A 16 -6.12 -12.86 8.97
N VAL A 17 -7.28 -12.20 8.97
CA VAL A 17 -7.49 -10.98 8.18
C VAL A 17 -6.63 -9.84 8.72
N PHE A 18 -6.46 -9.74 10.03
CA PHE A 18 -5.58 -8.76 10.67
C PHE A 18 -4.10 -9.00 10.32
N THR A 19 -3.63 -10.24 10.37
CA THR A 19 -2.26 -10.57 9.97
C THR A 19 -2.03 -10.32 8.49
N LEU A 20 -3.00 -10.65 7.63
CA LEU A 20 -2.91 -10.35 6.20
C LEU A 20 -2.88 -8.84 5.94
N ALA A 21 -3.73 -8.07 6.62
CA ALA A 21 -3.71 -6.61 6.55
C ALA A 21 -2.34 -6.05 6.94
N GLY A 22 -1.75 -6.54 8.03
CA GLY A 22 -0.42 -6.15 8.48
C GLY A 22 0.67 -6.46 7.45
N LEU A 23 0.66 -7.66 6.85
CA LEU A 23 1.61 -8.05 5.81
C LEU A 23 1.49 -7.18 4.55
N LEU A 24 0.25 -6.91 4.10
CA LEU A 24 0.00 -6.05 2.94
C LEU A 24 0.45 -4.61 3.21
N PHE A 25 0.19 -4.10 4.42
CA PHE A 25 0.62 -2.76 4.83
C PHE A 25 2.15 -2.64 4.92
N MET A 26 2.83 -3.63 5.51
CA MET A 26 4.30 -3.65 5.55
C MET A 26 4.89 -3.75 4.15
N GLY A 27 4.35 -4.63 3.30
CA GLY A 27 4.76 -4.75 1.90
C GLY A 27 4.59 -3.43 1.15
N PHE A 28 3.44 -2.77 1.29
CA PHE A 28 3.19 -1.44 0.73
C PHE A 28 4.24 -0.42 1.21
N GLY A 29 4.56 -0.41 2.51
CA GLY A 29 5.56 0.48 3.08
C GLY A 29 6.96 0.27 2.48
N VAL A 30 7.42 -0.98 2.40
CA VAL A 30 8.72 -1.33 1.81
C VAL A 30 8.79 -0.93 0.34
N VAL A 31 7.76 -1.28 -0.44
CA VAL A 31 7.71 -0.93 -1.87
C VAL A 31 7.69 0.58 -2.05
N SER A 32 6.87 1.31 -1.29
CA SER A 32 6.76 2.77 -1.38
C SER A 32 8.04 3.50 -0.99
N PHE A 33 8.73 3.04 0.05
CA PHE A 33 10.02 3.61 0.46
C PHE A 33 11.08 3.42 -0.63
N ASN A 34 11.19 2.19 -1.17
CA ASN A 34 12.09 1.90 -2.28
C ASN A 34 11.75 2.72 -3.54
N LEU A 35 10.45 2.87 -3.83
CA LEU A 35 9.96 3.67 -4.94
C LEU A 35 10.42 5.12 -4.84
N PHE A 36 10.24 5.74 -3.68
CA PHE A 36 10.62 7.13 -3.45
C PHE A 36 12.12 7.33 -3.62
N HIS A 37 12.93 6.46 -3.02
CA HIS A 37 14.39 6.52 -3.10
C HIS A 37 14.88 6.39 -4.56
N LEU A 38 14.36 5.41 -5.30
CA LEU A 38 14.75 5.18 -6.70
C LEU A 38 14.25 6.27 -7.64
N LEU A 39 13.04 6.79 -7.42
CA LEU A 39 12.49 7.90 -8.20
C LEU A 39 13.36 9.16 -8.02
N GLN A 40 13.73 9.48 -6.78
CA GLN A 40 14.61 10.61 -6.49
C GLN A 40 15.95 10.48 -7.21
N ALA A 41 16.57 9.30 -7.18
CA ALA A 41 17.83 9.04 -7.88
C ALA A 41 17.69 9.19 -9.41
N ASN A 42 16.59 8.68 -10.00
CA ASN A 42 16.34 8.81 -11.43
C ASN A 42 16.15 10.27 -11.84
N LEU A 43 15.35 11.02 -11.09
CA LEU A 43 15.11 12.44 -11.38
C LEU A 43 16.39 13.27 -11.27
N ALA A 44 17.27 12.95 -10.32
CA ALA A 44 18.59 13.58 -10.21
C ALA A 44 19.45 13.31 -11.46
N LEU A 45 19.49 12.08 -11.95
CA LEU A 45 20.22 11.72 -13.17
C LEU A 45 19.71 12.48 -14.40
N PHE A 46 18.38 12.55 -14.59
CA PHE A 46 17.78 13.32 -15.67
C PHE A 46 18.03 14.82 -15.55
N ALA A 47 18.06 15.36 -14.32
CA ALA A 47 18.35 16.77 -14.08
C ALA A 47 19.81 17.12 -14.38
N GLU A 48 20.75 16.23 -14.06
CA GLU A 48 22.19 16.45 -14.27
C GLU A 48 22.63 16.20 -15.73
N HIS A 49 22.10 15.16 -16.38
CA HIS A 49 22.61 14.67 -17.66
C HIS A 49 21.61 14.82 -18.83
N GLY A 50 20.40 15.33 -18.57
CA GLY A 50 19.38 15.56 -19.60
C GLY A 50 18.90 14.27 -20.26
N LEU A 51 18.62 14.31 -21.58
CA LEU A 51 18.13 13.15 -22.33
C LEU A 51 19.22 12.11 -22.64
N MET A 52 20.49 12.39 -22.36
CA MET A 52 21.60 11.49 -22.69
C MET A 52 21.51 10.17 -21.93
N VAL A 53 21.04 10.20 -20.68
CA VAL A 53 20.87 9.02 -19.80
C VAL A 53 19.75 8.05 -20.23
N VAL A 54 18.93 8.42 -21.23
CA VAL A 54 17.92 7.50 -21.79
C VAL A 54 18.59 6.27 -22.41
N ALA A 55 19.72 6.47 -23.11
CA ALA A 55 20.48 5.38 -23.72
C ALA A 55 21.14 4.46 -22.67
N ASP A 56 21.39 4.99 -21.47
CA ASP A 56 21.99 4.26 -20.35
C ASP A 56 20.95 3.45 -19.55
N GLY A 57 19.70 3.41 -20.00
CA GLY A 57 18.63 2.60 -19.39
C GLY A 57 17.78 3.34 -18.36
N ALA A 58 17.97 4.65 -18.16
CA ALA A 58 17.15 5.43 -17.22
C ALA A 58 15.65 5.39 -17.56
N LEU A 59 15.30 5.27 -18.84
CA LEU A 59 13.91 5.09 -19.26
C LEU A 59 13.33 3.73 -18.82
N GLN A 60 14.11 2.66 -18.92
CA GLN A 60 13.68 1.34 -18.44
C GLN A 60 13.50 1.37 -16.92
N GLN A 61 14.43 1.99 -16.19
CA GLN A 61 14.32 2.14 -14.74
C GLN A 61 13.07 2.93 -14.34
N LEU A 62 12.69 3.95 -15.12
CA LEU A 62 11.47 4.72 -14.91
C LEU A 62 10.20 3.88 -15.17
N LEU A 63 10.22 2.96 -16.13
CA LEU A 63 9.13 1.99 -16.36
C LEU A 63 9.03 0.96 -15.22
N GLU A 64 10.16 0.48 -14.70
CA GLU A 64 10.20 -0.42 -13.54
C GLU A 64 9.65 0.27 -12.28
N LEU A 65 9.99 1.55 -12.09
CA LEU A 65 9.40 2.42 -11.08
C LEU A 65 7.87 2.50 -11.24
N LEU A 66 7.36 2.73 -12.46
CA LEU A 66 5.91 2.75 -12.67
C LEU A 66 5.26 1.41 -12.29
N ALA A 67 5.86 0.28 -12.69
CA ALA A 67 5.37 -1.04 -12.33
C ALA A 67 5.35 -1.26 -10.81
N MET A 68 6.41 -0.87 -10.11
CA MET A 68 6.49 -0.91 -8.64
C MET A 68 5.45 0.01 -7.98
N GLY A 69 5.15 1.16 -8.59
CA GLY A 69 4.08 2.05 -8.14
C GLY A 69 2.71 1.38 -8.19
N TYR A 70 2.39 0.69 -9.30
CA TYR A 70 1.16 -0.09 -9.40
C TYR A 70 1.13 -1.30 -8.45
N LEU A 71 2.27 -1.96 -8.22
CA LEU A 71 2.37 -3.01 -7.20
C LEU A 71 2.06 -2.47 -5.80
N SER A 72 2.62 -1.30 -5.47
CA SER A 72 2.32 -0.60 -4.22
C SER A 72 0.83 -0.29 -4.09
N LEU A 73 0.21 0.24 -5.15
CA LEU A 73 -1.24 0.49 -5.19
C LEU A 73 -2.05 -0.79 -4.93
N LEU A 74 -1.67 -1.93 -5.53
CA LEU A 74 -2.34 -3.21 -5.31
C LEU A 74 -2.26 -3.67 -3.85
N LEU A 75 -1.08 -3.55 -3.23
CA LEU A 75 -0.88 -3.87 -1.80
C LEU A 75 -1.75 -2.99 -0.91
N TRP A 76 -1.82 -1.69 -1.22
CA TRP A 76 -2.66 -0.74 -0.51
C TRP A 76 -4.16 -1.06 -0.65
N ILE A 77 -4.65 -1.36 -1.85
CA ILE A 77 -6.04 -1.78 -2.08
C ILE A 77 -6.36 -3.05 -1.29
N GLY A 78 -5.46 -4.04 -1.30
CA GLY A 78 -5.62 -5.26 -0.51
C GLY A 78 -5.70 -4.98 1.00
N PHE A 79 -4.85 -4.09 1.50
CA PHE A 79 -4.92 -3.62 2.89
C PHE A 79 -6.27 -2.96 3.19
N LYS A 80 -6.73 -2.04 2.34
CA LYS A 80 -8.02 -1.35 2.50
C LYS A 80 -9.20 -2.31 2.48
N ALA A 81 -9.15 -3.37 1.67
CA ALA A 81 -10.17 -4.41 1.67
C ALA A 81 -10.20 -5.18 3.01
N CYS A 82 -9.03 -5.54 3.54
CA CYS A 82 -8.93 -6.20 4.85
C CYS A 82 -9.41 -5.29 5.98
N GLU A 83 -9.03 -4.00 5.96
CA GLU A 83 -9.49 -3.00 6.92
C GLU A 83 -11.02 -2.85 6.88
N ALA A 84 -11.61 -2.68 5.69
CA ALA A 84 -13.05 -2.56 5.53
C ALA A 84 -13.79 -3.79 6.10
N TRP A 85 -13.26 -5.00 5.87
CA TRP A 85 -13.82 -6.22 6.43
C TRP A 85 -13.72 -6.25 7.97
N LEU A 86 -12.56 -5.90 8.53
CA LEU A 86 -12.32 -5.86 9.98
C LEU A 86 -13.22 -4.83 10.67
N VAL A 87 -13.32 -3.63 10.11
CA VAL A 87 -14.16 -2.54 10.62
C VAL A 87 -15.64 -2.93 10.57
N ALA A 88 -16.11 -3.50 9.45
CA ALA A 88 -17.49 -3.96 9.32
C ALA A 88 -17.85 -5.03 10.37
N ARG A 89 -16.89 -5.88 10.73
CA ARG A 89 -17.08 -6.95 11.72
C ARG A 89 -16.92 -6.50 13.16
N ALA A 90 -16.07 -5.50 13.41
CA ALA A 90 -15.88 -4.89 14.73
C ALA A 90 -17.03 -3.97 15.11
N LEU A 91 -17.50 -3.12 14.18
CA LEU A 91 -18.62 -2.21 14.40
C LEU A 91 -19.98 -2.90 14.29
N GLY A 92 -20.02 -4.10 13.70
CA GLY A 92 -21.21 -4.94 13.60
C GLY A 92 -22.32 -4.25 12.81
N ALA A 93 -22.22 -4.27 11.47
CA ALA A 93 -23.32 -3.96 10.54
C ALA A 93 -24.28 -2.85 11.05
N GLY A 94 -23.79 -1.62 11.16
CA GLY A 94 -24.57 -0.47 11.61
C GLY A 94 -24.52 0.68 10.60
N ARG A 95 -25.58 0.77 9.78
CA ARG A 95 -25.97 1.87 8.88
C ARG A 95 -25.11 2.15 7.63
N ARG A 96 -25.60 1.65 6.50
CA ARG A 96 -25.65 2.45 5.25
C ARG A 96 -26.84 3.40 5.34
N PRO A 97 -26.72 4.70 5.03
CA PRO A 97 -27.66 5.34 4.13
C PRO A 97 -27.40 4.88 2.69
#